data_AF-A0A954PA03-F1
#
_entry.id   AF-A0A954PA03-F1
#
_cell.length_a   1.000
_cell.length_b   1.000
_cell.length_c   1.000
_cell.angle_alpha   90.00
_cell.angle_beta   90.00
_cell.angle_gamma   90.00
#
_symmetry.space_group_name_H-M   'P 1'
#
loop_
_entity.id
_entity.type
_entity.pdbx_description
1 polymer ?
#
loop_
_entity_poly.entity_id
_entity_poly.type
_entity_poly.pdbx_seq_one_letter_code
_entity_poly.pdbx_strand_id
1 'polypeptide(L)'
;MVFSATRFQGDPRLEQLTTNSPVMKKGEVGYAVRLIQQALIDLHYPMPKTIEKHGTPDGIFGSETKSAVYDFQVKEKLKDKDGIVGKDTIAKLDTKIAGVPWSILPPLPIDTPVDWAVEMIIETLNSSLLGGLTYVVDGVRIESKKFREIADAIEEGRINVFVDPSIGGALEYEPGDSAFKFSTAPKATIYHRASIVHEAVHAVCDLRGHSMDYILSEMLAFIGGSYYFRRVTAKRREFPGQPETDAVYRTADNIAHKMAHGELITQADLNELRSALTAPNSGYAHNAGNIVAYDGIAA
;
A
#
# COMPACT_ATOMS: atom_id res chain seq x y z
N MET A 1 -10.02 -18.54 -12.70
CA MET A 1 -11.42 -18.27 -13.09
C MET A 1 -11.45 -16.86 -13.65
N VAL A 2 -12.20 -16.58 -14.70
CA VAL A 2 -12.40 -15.19 -15.17
C VAL A 2 -13.77 -14.74 -14.67
N PHE A 3 -13.82 -13.57 -14.04
CA PHE A 3 -15.07 -13.02 -13.52
C PHE A 3 -16.00 -12.59 -14.66
N SER A 4 -17.28 -12.92 -14.52
CA SER A 4 -18.32 -12.50 -15.45
C SER A 4 -18.76 -11.06 -15.17
N ALA A 5 -18.73 -10.66 -13.90
CA ALA A 5 -19.07 -9.32 -13.46
C ALA A 5 -17.91 -8.36 -13.66
N THR A 6 -18.13 -7.31 -14.44
CA THR A 6 -17.10 -6.29 -14.75
C THR A 6 -16.49 -5.68 -13.49
N ARG A 7 -17.28 -5.49 -12.43
CA ARG A 7 -16.79 -4.92 -11.17
C ARG A 7 -15.77 -5.77 -10.41
N PHE A 8 -15.63 -7.06 -10.72
CA PHE A 8 -14.64 -7.93 -10.09
C PHE A 8 -13.44 -8.20 -11.01
N GLN A 9 -13.54 -7.86 -12.30
CA GLN A 9 -12.48 -8.11 -13.26
C GLN A 9 -11.26 -7.23 -12.98
N GLY A 10 -10.07 -7.84 -12.99
CA GLY A 10 -8.80 -7.12 -12.84
C GLY A 10 -8.47 -6.71 -11.41
N ASP A 11 -9.27 -7.08 -10.40
CA ASP A 11 -8.91 -6.91 -9.00
C ASP A 11 -8.07 -8.11 -8.52
N PRO A 12 -6.76 -7.93 -8.24
CA PRO A 12 -5.85 -9.03 -7.95
C PRO A 12 -6.20 -9.73 -6.64
N ARG A 13 -6.74 -9.01 -5.66
CA ARG A 13 -7.15 -9.59 -4.38
C ARG A 13 -8.37 -10.49 -4.54
N LEU A 14 -9.35 -10.12 -5.36
CA LEU A 14 -10.49 -10.97 -5.70
C LEU A 14 -10.07 -12.19 -6.53
N GLU A 15 -9.10 -12.05 -7.45
CA GLU A 15 -8.58 -13.17 -8.24
C GLU A 15 -7.95 -14.26 -7.37
N GLN A 16 -7.22 -13.89 -6.31
CA GLN A 16 -6.68 -14.82 -5.31
C GLN A 16 -7.76 -15.67 -4.61
N LEU A 17 -8.98 -15.15 -4.46
CA LEU A 17 -10.09 -15.90 -3.88
C LEU A 17 -10.51 -17.08 -4.75
N THR A 18 -10.27 -17.01 -6.07
CA THR A 18 -10.62 -18.09 -7.02
C THR A 18 -9.80 -19.36 -6.81
N THR A 19 -8.69 -19.28 -6.07
CA THR A 19 -7.84 -20.41 -5.67
C THR A 19 -7.71 -20.56 -4.15
N ASN A 20 -8.47 -19.79 -3.36
CA ASN A 20 -8.36 -19.72 -1.90
C ASN A 20 -6.94 -19.32 -1.40
N SER A 21 -6.28 -18.37 -2.07
CA SER A 21 -4.86 -18.06 -1.83
C SER A 21 -4.57 -16.59 -1.50
N PRO A 22 -4.92 -16.06 -0.31
CA PRO A 22 -5.72 -16.65 0.76
C PRO A 22 -7.21 -16.29 0.64
N VAL A 23 -8.08 -16.97 1.40
CA VAL A 23 -9.49 -16.59 1.56
C VAL A 23 -9.64 -15.21 2.22
N MET A 24 -10.73 -14.50 1.94
CA MET A 24 -11.05 -13.21 2.56
C MET A 24 -11.98 -13.41 3.76
N LYS A 25 -11.65 -12.78 4.89
CA LYS A 25 -12.34 -13.00 6.18
C LYS A 25 -12.30 -11.77 7.08
N LYS A 26 -13.01 -11.86 8.20
CA LYS A 26 -13.06 -10.81 9.22
C LYS A 26 -11.66 -10.32 9.61
N GLY A 27 -11.48 -9.00 9.61
CA GLY A 27 -10.22 -8.31 9.88
C GLY A 27 -9.53 -7.74 8.64
N GLU A 28 -9.90 -8.23 7.46
CA GLU A 28 -9.41 -7.68 6.19
C GLU A 28 -10.03 -6.32 5.90
N VAL A 29 -9.28 -5.45 5.23
CA VAL A 29 -9.71 -4.11 4.84
C VAL A 29 -9.30 -3.83 3.39
N GLY A 30 -9.93 -2.86 2.73
CA GLY A 30 -9.49 -2.36 1.43
C GLY A 30 -10.56 -2.43 0.34
N TYR A 31 -10.16 -2.07 -0.88
CA TYR A 31 -11.08 -1.90 -2.01
C TYR A 31 -11.80 -3.21 -2.39
N ALA A 32 -11.10 -4.34 -2.40
CA ALA A 32 -11.70 -5.65 -2.68
C ALA A 32 -12.81 -5.99 -1.68
N VAL A 33 -12.65 -5.64 -0.39
CA VAL A 33 -13.70 -5.79 0.62
C VAL A 33 -14.90 -4.90 0.28
N ARG A 34 -14.69 -3.67 -0.17
CA ARG A 34 -15.77 -2.77 -0.61
C ARG A 34 -16.57 -3.36 -1.77
N LEU A 35 -15.90 -3.98 -2.74
CA LEU A 35 -16.53 -4.65 -3.86
C LEU A 35 -17.42 -5.82 -3.39
N ILE A 36 -16.98 -6.61 -2.40
CA ILE A 36 -17.79 -7.67 -1.79
C ILE A 36 -18.99 -7.12 -1.04
N GLN A 37 -18.77 -6.12 -0.19
CA GLN A 37 -19.84 -5.50 0.60
C GLN A 37 -20.91 -4.91 -0.30
N GLN A 38 -20.50 -4.20 -1.35
CA GLN A 38 -21.44 -3.71 -2.34
C GLN A 38 -22.18 -4.86 -2.99
N ALA A 39 -21.47 -5.92 -3.41
CA ALA A 39 -22.12 -7.05 -4.06
C ALA A 39 -23.22 -7.67 -3.20
N LEU A 40 -23.00 -7.75 -1.89
CA LEU A 40 -24.01 -8.19 -0.93
C LEU A 40 -25.17 -7.18 -0.84
N ILE A 41 -24.89 -5.88 -0.75
CA ILE A 41 -25.93 -4.84 -0.71
C ILE A 41 -26.83 -4.89 -1.94
N ASP A 42 -26.26 -5.00 -3.14
CA ASP A 42 -27.01 -5.08 -4.40
C ASP A 42 -27.85 -6.37 -4.49
N LEU A 43 -27.40 -7.44 -3.82
CA LEU A 43 -28.16 -8.69 -3.68
C LEU A 43 -29.17 -8.66 -2.52
N HIS A 44 -29.43 -7.47 -1.97
CA HIS A 44 -30.40 -7.20 -0.90
C HIS A 44 -30.01 -7.84 0.44
N TYR A 45 -28.72 -7.89 0.76
CA TYR A 45 -28.23 -8.15 2.11
C TYR A 45 -27.95 -6.79 2.77
N PRO A 46 -28.84 -6.28 3.63
CA PRO A 46 -28.69 -4.94 4.20
C PRO A 46 -27.45 -4.90 5.10
N MET A 47 -26.62 -3.89 4.90
CA MET A 47 -25.43 -3.64 5.72
C MET A 47 -25.43 -2.19 6.21
N PRO A 48 -26.42 -1.81 7.04
CA PRO A 48 -26.64 -0.43 7.42
C PRO A 48 -25.44 0.17 8.16
N LYS A 49 -24.68 -0.60 8.96
CA LYS A 49 -23.50 -0.08 9.67
C LYS A 49 -22.35 0.17 8.71
N THR A 50 -22.13 -0.74 7.77
CA THR A 50 -21.09 -0.63 6.74
C THR A 50 -21.29 0.58 5.83
N ILE A 51 -22.53 1.03 5.61
CA ILE A 51 -22.81 2.24 4.82
C ILE A 51 -23.15 3.47 5.67
N GLU A 52 -23.30 3.33 6.99
CA GLU A 52 -23.82 4.37 7.89
C GLU A 52 -23.05 5.67 7.75
N LYS A 53 -21.72 5.56 7.68
CA LYS A 53 -20.82 6.71 7.73
C LYS A 53 -20.81 7.50 6.42
N HIS A 54 -20.74 6.80 5.29
CA HIS A 54 -20.43 7.42 4.00
C HIS A 54 -21.53 7.26 2.95
N GLY A 55 -22.60 6.54 3.26
CA GLY A 55 -23.62 6.15 2.28
C GLY A 55 -23.13 5.11 1.25
N THR A 56 -21.92 4.58 1.41
CA THR A 56 -21.25 3.61 0.53
C THR A 56 -20.47 2.60 1.41
N PRO A 57 -20.11 1.40 0.90
CA PRO A 57 -19.41 0.42 1.73
C PRO A 57 -18.04 0.89 2.22
N ASP A 58 -17.80 0.71 3.52
CA ASP A 58 -16.60 1.14 4.28
C ASP A 58 -15.30 0.37 3.99
N GLY A 59 -15.36 -0.77 3.30
CA GLY A 59 -14.20 -1.57 2.97
C GLY A 59 -13.60 -2.33 4.14
N ILE A 60 -14.32 -2.42 5.27
CA ILE A 60 -13.87 -3.13 6.46
C ILE A 60 -14.63 -4.44 6.55
N PHE A 61 -13.91 -5.57 6.56
CA PHE A 61 -14.52 -6.87 6.76
C PHE A 61 -14.80 -7.05 8.26
N GLY A 62 -15.80 -6.33 8.74
CA GLY A 62 -16.26 -6.35 10.12
C GLY A 62 -17.20 -7.51 10.42
N SER A 63 -17.82 -7.46 11.60
CA SER A 63 -18.84 -8.45 11.99
C SER A 63 -20.08 -8.41 11.09
N GLU A 64 -20.48 -7.23 10.60
CA GLU A 64 -21.65 -7.10 9.71
C GLU A 64 -21.36 -7.73 8.35
N THR A 65 -20.20 -7.45 7.74
CA THR A 65 -19.73 -8.10 6.51
C THR A 65 -19.70 -9.62 6.65
N LYS A 66 -19.13 -10.14 7.75
CA LYS A 66 -19.13 -11.58 8.02
C LYS A 66 -20.54 -12.17 8.09
N SER A 67 -21.46 -11.48 8.75
CA SER A 67 -22.87 -11.92 8.85
C SER A 67 -23.54 -11.95 7.48
N ALA A 68 -23.37 -10.89 6.68
CA ALA A 68 -23.95 -10.81 5.34
C ALA A 68 -23.39 -11.90 4.41
N VAL A 69 -22.09 -12.19 4.48
CA VAL A 69 -21.48 -13.32 3.74
C VAL A 69 -22.08 -14.65 4.20
N TYR A 70 -22.23 -14.86 5.50
CA TYR A 70 -22.83 -16.08 6.04
C TYR A 70 -24.28 -16.26 5.53
N ASP A 71 -25.10 -15.20 5.61
CA ASP A 71 -26.49 -15.23 5.13
C ASP A 71 -26.56 -15.47 3.62
N PHE A 72 -25.60 -14.92 2.87
CA PHE A 72 -25.44 -15.20 1.45
C PHE A 72 -25.14 -16.68 1.18
N GLN A 73 -24.15 -17.24 1.87
CA GLN A 73 -23.80 -18.66 1.77
C GLN A 73 -24.97 -19.58 2.11
N VAL A 74 -25.75 -19.25 3.15
CA VAL A 74 -26.96 -19.98 3.55
C VAL A 74 -28.02 -19.93 2.44
N LYS A 75 -28.36 -18.74 1.96
CA LYS A 75 -29.41 -18.54 0.93
C LYS A 75 -29.06 -19.24 -0.38
N GLU A 76 -27.79 -19.17 -0.78
CA GLU A 76 -27.28 -19.78 -1.99
C GLU A 76 -26.91 -21.27 -1.84
N LYS A 77 -27.15 -21.84 -0.64
CA LYS A 77 -26.92 -23.25 -0.31
C LYS A 77 -25.49 -23.69 -0.61
N LEU A 78 -24.52 -22.82 -0.32
CA LEU A 78 -23.11 -23.14 -0.45
C LEU A 78 -22.71 -24.20 0.59
N LYS A 79 -21.66 -24.96 0.24
CA LYS A 79 -21.15 -26.04 1.09
C LYS A 79 -20.73 -25.48 2.45
N ASP A 80 -19.85 -24.49 2.43
CA ASP A 80 -19.34 -23.81 3.60
C ASP A 80 -20.19 -22.57 3.92
N LYS A 81 -20.56 -22.43 5.20
CA LYS A 81 -21.40 -21.35 5.75
C LYS A 81 -20.69 -20.80 6.97
N ASP A 82 -19.58 -20.14 6.73
CA ASP A 82 -18.60 -19.71 7.74
C ASP A 82 -18.42 -18.20 7.80
N GLY A 83 -19.07 -17.47 6.88
CA GLY A 83 -18.90 -16.02 6.71
C GLY A 83 -17.55 -15.66 6.10
N ILE A 84 -16.89 -16.60 5.41
CA ILE A 84 -15.60 -16.42 4.74
C ILE A 84 -15.81 -16.42 3.23
N VAL A 85 -15.17 -15.49 2.54
CA VAL A 85 -15.22 -15.43 1.08
C VAL A 85 -14.07 -16.25 0.53
N GLY A 86 -14.36 -17.51 0.19
CA GLY A 86 -13.48 -18.38 -0.60
C GLY A 86 -13.98 -18.56 -2.03
N LYS A 87 -13.36 -19.49 -2.76
CA LYS A 87 -13.60 -19.82 -4.17
C LYS A 87 -15.08 -20.00 -4.50
N ASP A 88 -15.80 -20.78 -3.71
CA ASP A 88 -17.21 -21.07 -3.99
C ASP A 88 -18.09 -19.84 -3.71
N THR A 89 -17.77 -19.08 -2.66
CA THR A 89 -18.46 -17.83 -2.31
C THR A 89 -18.27 -16.78 -3.41
N ILE A 90 -17.02 -16.53 -3.83
CA ILE A 90 -16.73 -15.50 -4.84
C ILE A 90 -17.30 -15.86 -6.21
N ALA A 91 -17.22 -17.13 -6.60
CA ALA A 91 -17.81 -17.61 -7.86
C ALA A 91 -19.33 -17.45 -7.88
N LYS A 92 -19.98 -17.69 -6.74
CA LYS A 92 -21.43 -17.51 -6.62
C LYS A 92 -21.80 -16.03 -6.62
N LEU A 93 -21.06 -15.17 -5.92
CA LEU A 93 -21.25 -13.73 -5.95
C LEU A 93 -21.16 -13.23 -7.39
N ASP A 94 -20.05 -13.54 -8.10
CA ASP A 94 -19.84 -13.19 -9.50
C ASP A 94 -21.02 -13.58 -10.40
N THR A 95 -21.49 -14.82 -10.28
CA THR A 95 -22.64 -15.29 -11.07
C THR A 95 -23.91 -14.50 -10.78
N LYS A 96 -24.16 -14.13 -9.51
CA LYS A 96 -25.39 -13.44 -9.11
C LYS A 96 -25.43 -11.98 -9.54
N ILE A 97 -24.27 -11.40 -9.80
CA ILE A 97 -24.11 -9.98 -10.04
C ILE A 97 -23.74 -9.68 -11.50
N ALA A 98 -23.49 -10.70 -12.32
CA ALA A 98 -23.03 -10.59 -13.71
C ALA A 98 -23.96 -9.78 -14.64
N GLY A 99 -25.18 -9.45 -14.20
CA GLY A 99 -26.11 -8.55 -14.91
C GLY A 99 -26.70 -7.45 -14.03
N VAL A 100 -26.16 -7.25 -12.83
CA VAL A 100 -26.60 -6.20 -11.92
C VAL A 100 -25.90 -4.90 -12.32
N PRO A 101 -26.63 -3.83 -12.67
CA PRO A 101 -26.03 -2.54 -12.99
C PRO A 101 -25.17 -2.06 -11.83
N TRP A 102 -23.95 -1.64 -12.15
CA TRP A 102 -22.97 -1.19 -11.19
C TRP A 102 -22.44 0.18 -11.59
N SER A 103 -22.35 1.08 -10.62
CA SER A 103 -21.61 2.33 -10.72
C SER A 103 -20.29 2.21 -9.96
N ILE A 104 -19.21 2.74 -10.52
CA ILE A 104 -17.92 2.83 -9.81
C ILE A 104 -18.15 3.36 -8.39
N LEU A 105 -17.58 2.69 -7.38
CA LEU A 105 -17.69 3.16 -6.01
C LEU A 105 -17.10 4.56 -5.92
N PRO A 106 -17.79 5.51 -5.29
CA PRO A 106 -17.11 6.74 -4.93
C PRO A 106 -15.91 6.37 -4.04
N PRO A 107 -14.80 7.09 -4.15
CA PRO A 107 -13.75 6.96 -3.14
C PRO A 107 -14.37 7.16 -1.75
N LEU A 108 -13.87 6.42 -0.76
CA LEU A 108 -14.34 6.63 0.60
C LEU A 108 -14.05 8.07 0.99
N PRO A 109 -15.06 8.84 1.45
CA PRO A 109 -14.80 10.08 2.15
C PRO A 109 -13.83 9.81 3.29
N ILE A 110 -12.81 10.64 3.41
CA ILE A 110 -11.88 10.54 4.53
C ILE A 110 -12.65 11.04 5.76
N ASP A 111 -13.33 10.16 6.49
CA ASP A 111 -13.93 10.53 7.77
C ASP A 111 -13.03 10.02 8.91
N THR A 112 -12.29 10.94 9.57
CA THR A 112 -11.69 10.95 10.94
C THR A 112 -11.45 9.57 11.63
N PRO A 113 -10.23 9.20 12.08
CA PRO A 113 -9.15 9.97 12.73
C PRO A 113 -7.79 9.86 11.99
N VAL A 114 -7.85 9.79 10.66
CA VAL A 114 -6.68 9.60 9.78
C VAL A 114 -6.32 10.89 9.05
N ASP A 115 -7.09 11.97 9.24
CA ASP A 115 -6.88 13.28 8.60
C ASP A 115 -5.47 13.79 8.85
N TRP A 116 -4.96 13.69 10.09
CA TRP A 116 -3.57 14.04 10.39
C TRP A 116 -2.57 13.23 9.55
N ALA A 117 -2.91 11.99 9.20
CA ALA A 117 -2.04 11.09 8.44
C ALA A 117 -2.08 11.44 6.97
N VAL A 118 -3.28 11.65 6.44
CA VAL A 118 -3.50 12.11 5.07
C VAL A 118 -2.86 13.47 4.87
N GLU A 119 -3.15 14.45 5.75
CA GLU A 119 -2.52 15.77 5.77
C GLU A 119 -1.00 15.65 5.85
N MET A 120 -0.45 14.86 6.79
CA MET A 120 0.99 14.71 6.92
C MET A 120 1.62 14.06 5.68
N ILE A 121 0.96 13.08 5.05
CA ILE A 121 1.42 12.51 3.78
C ILE A 121 1.39 13.58 2.71
N ILE A 122 0.23 14.17 2.41
CA ILE A 122 0.04 15.16 1.35
C ILE A 122 1.00 16.34 1.52
N GLU A 123 1.14 16.90 2.72
CA GLU A 123 2.10 17.97 3.01
C GLU A 123 3.55 17.55 2.72
N THR A 124 3.92 16.32 3.07
CA THR A 124 5.27 15.81 2.85
C THR A 124 5.52 15.58 1.35
N LEU A 125 4.55 15.01 0.64
CA LEU A 125 4.64 14.69 -0.79
C LEU A 125 4.56 15.94 -1.69
N ASN A 126 3.87 16.99 -1.24
CA ASN A 126 3.82 18.28 -1.91
C ASN A 126 4.95 19.24 -1.49
N SER A 127 5.84 18.81 -0.58
CA SER A 127 6.94 19.64 -0.10
C SER A 127 7.93 19.98 -1.22
N SER A 128 8.32 21.24 -1.30
CA SER A 128 9.39 21.71 -2.21
C SER A 128 10.75 21.07 -1.91
N LEU A 129 10.91 20.45 -0.73
CA LEU A 129 12.11 19.71 -0.33
C LEU A 129 12.35 18.45 -1.16
N LEU A 130 11.30 17.89 -1.79
CA LEU A 130 11.42 16.81 -2.77
C LEU A 130 11.89 17.30 -4.15
N GLY A 131 11.98 18.62 -4.35
CA GLY A 131 12.54 19.20 -5.56
C GLY A 131 13.98 18.71 -5.78
N GLY A 132 14.23 18.12 -6.96
CA GLY A 132 15.52 17.53 -7.31
C GLY A 132 15.68 16.06 -6.93
N LEU A 133 14.69 15.44 -6.26
CA LEU A 133 14.66 13.99 -6.04
C LEU A 133 14.38 13.28 -7.37
N THR A 134 15.41 13.02 -8.17
CA THR A 134 15.31 12.26 -9.42
C THR A 134 16.54 11.38 -9.57
N TYR A 135 16.33 10.08 -9.70
CA TYR A 135 17.40 9.10 -9.77
C TYR A 135 16.95 7.81 -10.45
N VAL A 136 17.93 6.99 -10.82
CA VAL A 136 17.72 5.68 -11.45
C VAL A 136 18.54 4.64 -10.71
N VAL A 137 17.92 3.52 -10.34
CA VAL A 137 18.60 2.33 -9.78
C VAL A 137 18.19 1.14 -10.64
N ASP A 138 19.17 0.43 -11.21
CA ASP A 138 18.95 -0.76 -12.05
C ASP A 138 17.81 -0.59 -13.09
N GLY A 139 17.75 0.57 -13.75
CA GLY A 139 16.75 0.90 -14.77
C GLY A 139 15.40 1.41 -14.26
N VAL A 140 15.15 1.35 -12.95
CA VAL A 140 13.96 1.92 -12.31
C VAL A 140 14.20 3.40 -12.03
N ARG A 141 13.40 4.27 -12.67
CA ARG A 141 13.45 5.72 -12.45
C ARG A 141 12.44 6.15 -11.38
N ILE A 142 12.89 7.01 -10.46
CA ILE A 142 12.07 7.75 -9.51
C ILE A 142 12.19 9.24 -9.85
N GLU A 143 11.08 9.95 -9.92
CA GLU A 143 11.03 11.39 -10.23
C GLU A 143 10.17 12.12 -9.19
N SER A 144 10.64 13.29 -8.76
CA SER A 144 9.94 14.16 -7.79
C SER A 144 8.46 14.42 -8.14
N LYS A 145 8.13 14.57 -9.43
CA LYS A 145 6.75 14.77 -9.89
C LYS A 145 5.81 13.60 -9.54
N LYS A 146 6.33 12.38 -9.45
CA LYS A 146 5.53 11.18 -9.15
C LYS A 146 4.98 11.18 -7.73
N PHE A 147 5.65 11.85 -6.79
CA PHE A 147 5.13 11.98 -5.43
C PHE A 147 3.86 12.84 -5.36
N ARG A 148 3.71 13.82 -6.27
CA ARG A 148 2.45 14.55 -6.40
C ARG A 148 1.34 13.65 -6.93
N GLU A 149 1.63 12.82 -7.93
CA GLU A 149 0.65 11.84 -8.44
C GLU A 149 0.18 10.86 -7.33
N ILE A 150 1.04 10.54 -6.36
CA ILE A 150 0.65 9.79 -5.16
C ILE A 150 -0.25 10.60 -4.23
N ALA A 151 0.07 11.88 -3.99
CA ALA A 151 -0.80 12.76 -3.20
C ALA A 151 -2.19 12.88 -3.85
N ASP A 152 -2.23 13.12 -5.16
CA ASP A 152 -3.47 13.19 -5.94
C ASP A 152 -4.24 11.86 -5.85
N ALA A 153 -3.55 10.71 -5.93
CA ALA A 153 -4.19 9.39 -5.77
C ALA A 153 -4.79 9.15 -4.39
N ILE A 154 -4.21 9.72 -3.34
CA ILE A 154 -4.78 9.68 -1.99
C ILE A 154 -6.01 10.59 -1.90
N GLU A 155 -5.93 11.82 -2.43
CA GLU A 155 -7.05 12.76 -2.46
C GLU A 155 -8.24 12.22 -3.27
N GLU A 156 -7.96 11.51 -4.36
CA GLU A 156 -8.94 10.84 -5.22
C GLU A 156 -9.41 9.48 -4.65
N GLY A 157 -8.86 9.04 -3.52
CA GLY A 157 -9.18 7.78 -2.85
C GLY A 157 -8.84 6.52 -3.65
N ARG A 158 -7.90 6.62 -4.60
CA ARG A 158 -7.29 5.48 -5.31
C ARG A 158 -6.22 4.80 -4.46
N ILE A 159 -5.59 5.54 -3.55
CA ILE A 159 -4.74 5.01 -2.50
C ILE A 159 -5.42 5.21 -1.15
N ASN A 160 -5.54 4.14 -0.38
CA ASN A 160 -6.14 4.18 0.94
C ASN A 160 -5.11 4.60 2.00
N VAL A 161 -5.58 5.27 3.05
CA VAL A 161 -4.76 5.58 4.23
C VAL A 161 -5.51 5.14 5.47
N PHE A 162 -4.88 4.31 6.30
CA PHE A 162 -5.49 3.85 7.54
C PHE A 162 -4.49 3.66 8.67
N VAL A 163 -5.02 3.52 9.88
CA VAL A 163 -4.24 3.16 11.07
C VAL A 163 -4.43 1.67 11.33
N ASP A 164 -3.33 0.92 11.32
CA ASP A 164 -3.26 -0.50 11.64
C ASP A 164 -2.18 -0.76 12.72
N PRO A 165 -2.56 -0.86 14.00
CA PRO A 165 -1.63 -1.11 15.11
C PRO A 165 -0.89 -2.44 15.06
N SER A 166 -1.19 -3.32 14.12
CA SER A 166 -0.53 -4.61 13.99
C SER A 166 0.75 -4.58 13.16
N ILE A 167 0.99 -3.52 12.38
CA ILE A 167 2.22 -3.41 11.59
C ILE A 167 3.44 -3.23 12.51
N GLY A 168 4.56 -3.86 12.14
CA GLY A 168 5.79 -3.81 12.95
C GLY A 168 6.50 -2.45 12.93
N GLY A 169 6.24 -1.65 11.89
CA GLY A 169 6.85 -0.33 11.68
C GLY A 169 6.01 0.85 12.15
N ALA A 170 6.50 2.07 11.89
CA ALA A 170 5.69 3.28 12.10
C ALA A 170 4.69 3.52 10.96
N LEU A 171 5.09 3.14 9.75
CA LEU A 171 4.36 3.32 8.50
C LEU A 171 4.81 2.22 7.53
N GLU A 172 3.89 1.73 6.71
CA GLU A 172 4.12 0.73 5.66
C GLU A 172 3.23 1.05 4.46
N TYR A 173 3.76 0.92 3.24
CA TYR A 173 2.95 0.87 2.02
C TYR A 173 2.72 -0.58 1.59
N GLU A 174 1.46 -0.99 1.48
CA GLU A 174 1.05 -2.30 0.97
C GLU A 174 0.58 -2.16 -0.48
N PRO A 175 1.33 -2.69 -1.47
CA PRO A 175 0.95 -2.62 -2.88
C PRO A 175 -0.39 -3.27 -3.18
N GLY A 176 -0.62 -4.48 -2.67
CA GLY A 176 -1.82 -5.27 -3.00
C GLY A 176 -3.13 -4.65 -2.49
N ASP A 177 -3.05 -3.75 -1.51
CA ASP A 177 -4.19 -2.98 -1.00
C ASP A 177 -4.21 -1.53 -1.52
N SER A 178 -3.16 -1.13 -2.28
CA SER A 178 -2.82 0.25 -2.61
C SER A 178 -3.01 1.16 -1.39
N ALA A 179 -2.28 0.88 -0.30
CA ALA A 179 -2.57 1.50 0.99
C ALA A 179 -1.34 1.90 1.82
N PHE A 180 -1.39 3.09 2.41
CA PHE A 180 -0.53 3.47 3.51
C PHE A 180 -1.15 3.06 4.85
N LYS A 181 -0.39 2.31 5.65
CA LYS A 181 -0.78 1.82 6.98
C LYS A 181 0.10 2.48 8.03
N PHE A 182 -0.48 3.21 8.98
CA PHE A 182 0.24 3.74 10.15
C PHE A 182 0.00 2.86 11.36
N SER A 183 1.02 2.52 12.16
CA SER A 183 0.79 1.69 13.35
C SER A 183 -0.04 2.40 14.41
N THR A 184 0.29 3.66 14.67
CA THR A 184 -0.42 4.48 15.66
C THR A 184 -0.42 5.92 15.16
N ALA A 185 -1.18 6.80 15.82
CA ALA A 185 -1.06 8.23 15.57
C ALA A 185 0.38 8.70 15.92
N PRO A 186 1.22 8.99 14.92
CA PRO A 186 2.58 9.43 15.13
C PRO A 186 2.60 10.89 15.56
N LYS A 187 3.71 11.30 16.16
CA LYS A 187 4.06 12.72 16.22
C LYS A 187 4.64 13.10 14.85
N ALA A 188 4.24 14.22 14.26
CA ALA A 188 4.73 14.72 12.96
C ALA A 188 6.24 15.12 13.00
N THR A 189 7.11 14.17 13.32
CA THR A 189 8.55 14.35 13.40
C THR A 189 9.18 14.19 12.02
N ILE A 190 10.39 14.73 11.87
CA ILE A 190 11.17 14.54 10.65
C ILE A 190 11.40 13.06 10.30
N TYR A 191 11.47 12.17 11.30
CA TYR A 191 11.62 10.74 11.06
C TYR A 191 10.37 10.14 10.40
N HIS A 192 9.17 10.51 10.85
CA HIS A 192 7.94 10.06 10.21
C HIS A 192 7.80 10.61 8.79
N ARG A 193 8.13 11.88 8.57
CA ARG A 193 8.10 12.45 7.20
C ARG A 193 9.12 11.79 6.27
N ALA A 194 10.32 11.44 6.76
CA ALA A 194 11.27 10.66 5.98
C ALA A 194 10.77 9.24 5.67
N SER A 195 10.10 8.58 6.63
CA SER A 195 9.43 7.30 6.40
C SER A 195 8.28 7.41 5.39
N ILE A 196 7.51 8.50 5.38
CA ILE A 196 6.49 8.75 4.35
C ILE A 196 7.12 8.78 2.96
N VAL A 197 8.26 9.46 2.80
CA VAL A 197 8.95 9.50 1.50
C VAL A 197 9.49 8.13 1.11
N HIS A 198 9.99 7.35 2.07
CA HIS A 198 10.39 5.96 1.84
C HIS A 198 9.21 5.12 1.33
N GLU A 199 8.11 5.07 2.06
CA GLU A 199 6.91 4.32 1.67
C GLU A 199 6.29 4.83 0.36
N ALA A 200 6.34 6.15 0.12
CA ALA A 200 5.85 6.72 -1.13
C ALA A 200 6.71 6.35 -2.34
N VAL A 201 7.99 5.99 -2.18
CA VAL A 201 8.75 5.40 -3.28
C VAL A 201 8.18 4.04 -3.67
N HIS A 202 7.75 3.22 -2.70
CA HIS A 202 7.05 1.97 -2.99
C HIS A 202 5.73 2.24 -3.72
N ALA A 203 4.96 3.24 -3.29
CA ALA A 203 3.75 3.66 -4.00
C ALA A 203 4.03 4.17 -5.43
N VAL A 204 5.13 4.90 -5.65
CA VAL A 204 5.58 5.31 -6.99
C VAL A 204 5.98 4.11 -7.85
N CYS A 205 6.57 3.08 -7.25
CA CYS A 205 6.83 1.83 -7.95
C CYS A 205 5.53 1.11 -8.30
N ASP A 206 4.55 1.16 -7.40
CA ASP A 206 3.23 0.57 -7.60
C ASP A 206 2.43 1.26 -8.69
N LEU A 207 2.47 2.59 -8.81
CA LEU A 207 1.91 3.33 -9.95
C LEU A 207 2.38 2.80 -11.31
N ARG A 208 3.56 2.16 -11.37
CA ARG A 208 4.06 1.57 -12.61
C ARG A 208 3.49 0.19 -12.89
N GLY A 209 2.99 -0.53 -11.89
CA GLY A 209 2.42 -1.88 -12.02
C GLY A 209 3.43 -2.92 -12.51
N HIS A 210 4.68 -2.86 -12.04
CA HIS A 210 5.72 -3.82 -12.39
C HIS A 210 6.42 -4.38 -11.16
N SER A 211 6.30 -5.69 -10.95
CA SER A 211 7.00 -6.41 -9.89
C SER A 211 8.52 -6.28 -9.99
N MET A 212 9.20 -6.30 -8.85
CA MET A 212 10.66 -6.21 -8.78
C MET A 212 11.25 -6.97 -7.60
N ASP A 213 12.56 -7.20 -7.64
CA ASP A 213 13.33 -7.73 -6.51
C ASP A 213 13.13 -6.85 -5.26
N TYR A 214 12.92 -7.49 -4.12
CA TYR A 214 12.68 -6.82 -2.84
C TYR A 214 13.84 -5.90 -2.47
N ILE A 215 15.09 -6.33 -2.66
CA ILE A 215 16.25 -5.49 -2.33
C ILE A 215 16.33 -4.27 -3.25
N LEU A 216 16.03 -4.43 -4.55
CA LEU A 216 15.92 -3.28 -5.45
C LEU A 216 14.83 -2.29 -4.97
N SER A 217 13.67 -2.80 -4.55
CA SER A 217 12.58 -1.98 -4.00
C SER A 217 13.04 -1.16 -2.78
N GLU A 218 13.66 -1.81 -1.80
CA GLU A 218 14.20 -1.16 -0.60
C GLU A 218 15.30 -0.15 -0.94
N MET A 219 16.21 -0.47 -1.87
CA MET A 219 17.27 0.46 -2.29
C MET A 219 16.69 1.79 -2.77
N LEU A 220 15.64 1.74 -3.60
CA LEU A 220 14.96 2.93 -4.08
C LEU A 220 14.38 3.71 -2.89
N ALA A 221 13.61 3.04 -2.03
CA ALA A 221 12.94 3.68 -0.91
C ALA A 221 13.90 4.31 0.10
N PHE A 222 15.00 3.63 0.41
CA PHE A 222 16.05 4.17 1.29
C PHE A 222 16.72 5.42 0.73
N ILE A 223 17.01 5.47 -0.58
CA ILE A 223 17.57 6.67 -1.23
C ILE A 223 16.57 7.83 -1.10
N GLY A 224 15.29 7.60 -1.40
CA GLY A 224 14.24 8.62 -1.30
C GLY A 224 14.07 9.19 0.10
N GLY A 225 13.88 8.32 1.10
CA GLY A 225 13.74 8.74 2.50
C GLY A 225 14.97 9.48 3.03
N SER A 226 16.17 9.00 2.68
CA SER A 226 17.44 9.62 3.11
C SER A 226 17.66 10.98 2.46
N TYR A 227 17.29 11.14 1.18
CA TYR A 227 17.32 12.43 0.49
C TYR A 227 16.45 13.46 1.20
N TYR A 228 15.18 13.13 1.48
CA TYR A 228 14.29 14.05 2.18
C TYR A 228 14.82 14.40 3.58
N PHE A 229 15.24 13.39 4.35
CA PHE A 229 15.81 13.61 5.69
C PHE A 229 17.01 14.57 5.67
N ARG A 230 17.94 14.35 4.74
CA ARG A 230 19.12 15.19 4.56
C ARG A 230 18.77 16.60 4.12
N ARG A 231 17.82 16.76 3.19
CA ARG A 231 17.38 18.08 2.72
C ARG A 231 16.79 18.92 3.86
N VAL A 232 16.13 18.28 4.82
CA VAL A 232 15.54 18.97 5.98
C VAL A 232 16.58 19.26 7.07
N THR A 233 17.45 18.30 7.38
CA THR A 233 18.31 18.36 8.57
C THR A 233 19.74 18.79 8.29
N ALA A 234 20.15 18.80 7.02
CA ALA A 234 21.54 18.90 6.55
C ALA A 234 22.47 17.80 7.10
N LYS A 235 21.92 16.78 7.78
CA LYS A 235 22.65 15.70 8.45
C LYS A 235 22.15 14.35 7.95
N ARG A 236 22.96 13.32 8.14
CA ARG A 236 22.53 11.94 7.99
C ARG A 236 21.72 11.48 9.19
N ARG A 237 20.90 10.45 9.02
CA ARG A 237 20.30 9.72 10.14
C ARG A 237 21.32 8.73 10.71
N GLU A 238 21.45 8.68 12.03
CA GLU A 238 22.41 7.80 12.72
C GLU A 238 21.68 6.81 13.63
N PHE A 239 22.21 5.60 13.74
CA PHE A 239 21.66 4.56 14.62
C PHE A 239 22.74 3.97 15.55
N PRO A 240 23.11 4.71 16.62
CA PRO A 240 24.09 4.24 17.59
C PRO A 240 23.68 2.89 18.20
N GLY A 241 24.61 1.94 18.22
CA GLY A 241 24.35 0.59 18.75
C GLY A 241 23.62 -0.36 17.79
N GLN A 242 23.33 0.07 16.55
CA GLN A 242 22.75 -0.77 15.49
C GLN A 242 23.57 -0.62 14.20
N PRO A 243 24.78 -1.23 14.13
CA PRO A 243 25.73 -0.94 13.07
C PRO A 243 25.25 -1.35 11.67
N GLU A 244 24.47 -2.43 11.55
CA GLU A 244 23.89 -2.85 10.28
C GLU A 244 22.79 -1.90 9.80
N THR A 245 21.87 -1.49 10.69
CA THR A 245 20.89 -0.44 10.39
C THR A 245 21.58 0.87 10.01
N ASP A 246 22.57 1.31 10.78
CA ASP A 246 23.35 2.52 10.46
C ASP A 246 24.05 2.41 9.11
N ALA A 247 24.53 1.22 8.72
CA ALA A 247 25.16 1.01 7.42
C ALA A 247 24.19 1.22 6.25
N VAL A 248 22.95 0.73 6.34
CA VAL A 248 21.92 0.96 5.32
C VAL A 248 21.63 2.45 5.18
N TYR A 249 21.35 3.14 6.30
CA TYR A 249 21.05 4.57 6.25
C TYR A 249 22.26 5.41 5.83
N ARG A 250 23.48 5.06 6.24
CA ARG A 250 24.70 5.77 5.85
C ARG A 250 24.97 5.65 4.35
N THR A 251 24.84 4.47 3.77
CA THR A 251 25.09 4.25 2.33
C THR A 251 24.03 4.92 1.47
N ALA A 252 22.75 4.84 1.85
CA ALA A 252 21.67 5.57 1.19
C ALA A 252 21.84 7.09 1.29
N ASP A 253 22.27 7.57 2.46
CA ASP A 253 22.54 8.99 2.70
C ASP A 253 23.74 9.52 1.90
N ASN A 254 24.81 8.72 1.69
CA ASN A 254 25.91 9.09 0.81
C ASN A 254 25.43 9.35 -0.62
N ILE A 255 24.53 8.49 -1.13
CA ILE A 255 23.88 8.66 -2.45
C ILE A 255 23.05 9.94 -2.46
N ALA A 256 22.21 10.13 -1.45
CA ALA A 256 21.39 11.33 -1.31
C ALA A 256 22.22 12.62 -1.24
N HIS A 257 23.38 12.59 -0.57
CA HIS A 257 24.30 13.71 -0.47
C HIS A 257 24.87 14.07 -1.84
N LYS A 258 25.34 13.08 -2.61
CA LYS A 258 25.81 13.27 -3.99
C LYS A 258 24.73 13.91 -4.87
N MET A 259 23.51 13.36 -4.84
CA MET A 259 22.38 13.89 -5.59
C MET A 259 22.08 15.35 -5.23
N ALA A 260 22.13 15.70 -3.94
CA ALA A 260 21.90 17.07 -3.48
C ALA A 260 22.95 18.08 -3.96
N HIS A 261 24.13 17.62 -4.38
CA HIS A 261 25.23 18.43 -4.94
C HIS A 261 25.34 18.32 -6.47
N GLY A 262 24.39 17.65 -7.13
CA GLY A 262 24.40 17.45 -8.57
C GLY A 262 25.42 16.43 -9.07
N GLU A 263 25.96 15.61 -8.16
CA GLU A 263 26.87 14.52 -8.51
C GLU A 263 26.08 13.30 -9.03
N LEU A 264 26.70 12.53 -9.93
CA LEU A 264 26.10 11.32 -10.48
C LEU A 264 26.21 10.16 -9.47
N ILE A 265 25.13 9.37 -9.39
CA ILE A 265 25.12 8.10 -8.67
C ILE A 265 25.94 7.09 -9.49
N THR A 266 26.92 6.44 -8.86
CA THR A 266 27.76 5.44 -9.51
C THR A 266 27.28 4.03 -9.18
N GLN A 267 27.68 3.05 -10.02
CA GLN A 267 27.40 1.64 -9.72
C GLN A 267 28.05 1.19 -8.40
N ALA A 268 29.19 1.77 -8.02
CA ALA A 268 29.84 1.47 -6.75
C ALA A 268 28.96 1.88 -5.56
N ASP A 269 28.31 3.05 -5.64
CA ASP A 269 27.39 3.51 -4.60
C ASP A 269 26.19 2.56 -4.45
N LEU A 270 25.61 2.14 -5.57
CA LEU A 270 24.49 1.18 -5.60
C LEU A 270 24.90 -0.19 -5.05
N ASN A 271 26.10 -0.66 -5.39
CA ASN A 271 26.63 -1.92 -4.87
C ASN A 271 26.86 -1.85 -3.36
N GLU A 272 27.32 -0.71 -2.84
CA GLU A 272 27.54 -0.52 -1.39
C GLU A 272 26.21 -0.55 -0.63
N LEU A 273 25.18 0.15 -1.12
CA LEU A 273 23.85 0.13 -0.52
C LEU A 273 23.21 -1.27 -0.60
N ARG A 274 23.30 -1.93 -1.75
CA ARG A 274 22.83 -3.32 -1.91
C ARG A 274 23.52 -4.24 -0.91
N SER A 275 24.85 -4.12 -0.76
CA SER A 275 25.63 -4.91 0.19
C SER A 275 25.18 -4.69 1.63
N ALA A 276 24.88 -3.45 2.01
CA ALA A 276 24.38 -3.13 3.34
C ALA A 276 23.00 -3.76 3.60
N LEU A 277 22.09 -3.71 2.63
CA LEU A 277 20.76 -4.31 2.72
C LEU A 277 20.82 -5.84 2.77
N THR A 278 21.77 -6.48 2.08
CA THR A 278 21.93 -7.94 2.08
C THR A 278 22.83 -8.47 3.18
N ALA A 279 23.34 -7.62 4.08
CA ALA A 279 24.16 -8.08 5.21
C ALA A 279 23.33 -8.97 6.16
N PRO A 280 23.87 -10.08 6.70
CA PRO A 280 23.08 -11.09 7.43
C PRO A 280 22.16 -10.58 8.55
N ASN A 281 22.53 -9.48 9.22
CA ASN A 281 21.76 -8.90 10.33
C ASN A 281 21.08 -7.57 9.98
N SER A 282 20.98 -7.21 8.70
CA SER A 282 20.40 -5.93 8.26
C SER A 282 18.91 -5.78 8.56
N GLY A 283 18.23 -6.88 8.87
CA GLY A 283 16.77 -6.95 8.91
C GLY A 283 16.12 -7.14 7.54
N TYR A 284 16.84 -6.91 6.44
CA TYR A 284 16.31 -7.00 5.06
C TYR A 284 16.83 -8.24 4.30
N ALA A 285 17.98 -8.78 4.72
CA ALA A 285 18.63 -9.89 4.02
C ALA A 285 17.77 -11.15 3.93
N HIS A 286 16.86 -11.38 4.88
CA HIS A 286 15.95 -12.53 4.87
C HIS A 286 14.94 -12.50 3.70
N ASN A 287 14.71 -11.32 3.12
CA ASN A 287 13.86 -11.12 1.95
C ASN A 287 14.64 -11.02 0.64
N ALA A 288 15.96 -11.22 0.65
CA ALA A 288 16.76 -11.17 -0.57
C ALA A 288 16.33 -12.27 -1.55
N GLY A 289 16.04 -11.89 -2.80
CA GLY A 289 15.50 -12.78 -3.83
C GLY A 289 13.98 -12.94 -3.82
N ASN A 290 13.28 -12.38 -2.82
CA ASN A 290 11.82 -12.25 -2.88
C ASN A 290 11.43 -11.19 -3.92
N ILE A 291 10.24 -11.35 -4.48
CA ILE A 291 9.65 -10.41 -5.43
C ILE A 291 8.54 -9.63 -4.74
N VAL A 292 8.60 -8.31 -4.84
CA VAL A 292 7.48 -7.42 -4.46
C VAL A 292 6.56 -7.33 -5.66
N ALA A 293 5.29 -7.69 -5.47
CA ALA A 293 4.26 -7.59 -6.49
C ALA A 293 3.68 -6.17 -6.45
N TYR A 294 4.15 -5.33 -7.39
CA TYR A 294 3.53 -4.04 -7.69
C TYR A 294 2.55 -4.28 -8.84
N ASP A 295 1.26 -4.30 -8.52
CA ASP A 295 0.18 -4.69 -9.42
C ASP A 295 -0.54 -3.50 -10.05
N GLY A 296 -0.25 -2.28 -9.61
CA GLY A 296 -0.79 -1.07 -10.20
C GLY A 296 -1.87 -0.44 -9.33
N ILE A 297 -1.81 0.87 -9.21
CA ILE A 297 -2.86 1.65 -8.58
C ILE A 297 -3.96 1.87 -9.61
N ALA A 298 -5.20 1.51 -9.26
CA ALA A 298 -6.36 1.67 -10.13
C ALA A 298 -6.45 3.10 -10.68
N ALA A 299 -6.86 3.22 -11.95
CA ALA A 299 -7.04 4.49 -12.65
C ALA A 299 -8.38 5.16 -12.30
#